data_AF-A0A7X6DNI9-F1
#
_entry.id   AF-A0A7X6DNI9-F1
#
_cell.length_a   1.000
_cell.length_b   1.000
_cell.length_c   1.000
_cell.angle_alpha   90.00
_cell.angle_beta   90.00
_cell.angle_gamma   90.00
#
_symmetry.space_group_name_H-M   'P 1'
#
loop_
_entity.id
_entity.type
_entity.pdbx_description
1 polymer ?
#
loop_
_entity_poly.entity_id
_entity_poly.type
_entity_poly.pdbx_seq_one_letter_code
_entity_poly.pdbx_strand_id
1 'polypeptide(L)'
;MFLSRKHFGLTLGLLFSTSLFVYACGGGGGSSSGGGGTTTISNASQGSQAASSGTQGAQAGTGLSDLATSLGQVASGGLAKPVNPLTLQNPTYAKIVSMNNKAARSKAMQKVSARMKANSSKTSFAAFPEDTQPCTDGGSVTFTGTINDTTGAFDLDVAFTNCREDGSETDGTISLSATAPDETTLDMDMVLDGFTITDFDPADQIPYNTVLAVISATATITQGLTMTSDSAMNFDLEIDGTLTFTDDSGDTTETTAIEFNNFANAGSVTGIDTSTTTFTNELDGGITQSTTEQDGTHSVAITFTNFDSTVVAIDDQNSSTTDLTFSGTVATDFTPDEDCDIEGTFSFVTETAIRYTEGESCPVQGRIVINGNTGVDFNNDGSVDITVGSETQSFASCDELFSDCEVEDDFVDL
;
A
#
# COMPACT_ATOMS: atom_id res chain seq x y z
N MET A 1 -25.57 13.97 -36.72
CA MET A 1 -26.87 13.46 -37.23
C MET A 1 -26.83 11.95 -37.12
N PHE A 2 -27.89 11.39 -36.54
CA PHE A 2 -28.06 10.05 -35.98
C PHE A 2 -27.75 8.83 -36.87
N LEU A 3 -27.36 7.73 -36.20
CA LEU A 3 -27.93 6.35 -36.20
C LEU A 3 -26.77 5.34 -35.98
N SER A 4 -26.86 4.26 -35.20
CA SER A 4 -27.94 3.63 -34.43
C SER A 4 -27.35 2.51 -33.55
N ARG A 5 -28.01 2.31 -32.41
CA ARG A 5 -27.97 1.20 -31.44
C ARG A 5 -27.96 -0.21 -32.03
N LYS A 6 -27.36 -1.16 -31.29
CA LYS A 6 -27.81 -2.55 -31.05
C LYS A 6 -27.41 -2.90 -29.60
N HIS A 7 -28.33 -2.86 -28.63
CA HIS A 7 -29.08 -4.00 -28.09
C HIS A 7 -28.20 -5.03 -27.35
N PHE A 8 -28.00 -4.82 -26.04
CA PHE A 8 -27.63 -5.88 -25.11
C PHE A 8 -28.90 -6.24 -24.31
N GLY A 9 -29.26 -7.51 -24.39
CA GLY A 9 -30.51 -8.06 -23.86
C GLY A 9 -30.39 -8.39 -22.39
N LEU A 10 -31.33 -7.85 -21.64
CA LEU A 10 -31.74 -8.23 -20.30
C LEU A 10 -32.29 -9.68 -20.31
N THR A 11 -31.75 -10.57 -19.49
CA THR A 11 -32.46 -11.78 -19.05
C THR A 11 -32.29 -11.97 -17.55
N LEU A 12 -33.36 -11.58 -16.87
CA LEU A 12 -33.76 -11.90 -15.51
C LEU A 12 -33.89 -13.43 -15.35
N GLY A 13 -33.22 -14.00 -14.35
CA GLY A 13 -33.23 -15.44 -14.07
C GLY A 13 -33.14 -15.77 -12.58
N LEU A 14 -34.06 -15.21 -11.79
CA LEU A 14 -34.25 -15.52 -10.38
C LEU A 14 -34.99 -16.87 -10.26
N LEU A 15 -34.38 -17.89 -9.64
CA LEU A 15 -35.11 -19.00 -8.99
C LEU A 15 -34.24 -19.75 -7.97
N PHE A 16 -34.57 -19.49 -6.71
CA PHE A 16 -34.39 -20.31 -5.51
C PHE A 16 -34.26 -21.83 -5.75
N SER A 17 -33.22 -22.42 -5.18
CA SER A 17 -33.19 -23.84 -4.81
C SER A 17 -32.43 -23.99 -3.48
N THR A 18 -33.19 -24.00 -2.40
CA THR A 18 -32.76 -24.43 -1.07
C THR A 18 -32.30 -25.89 -1.08
N SER A 19 -31.06 -26.14 -0.71
CA SER A 19 -30.63 -27.44 -0.17
C SER A 19 -29.54 -27.25 0.87
N LEU A 20 -30.02 -27.03 2.09
CA LEU A 20 -29.50 -27.47 3.37
C LEU A 20 -28.50 -28.64 3.25
N PHE A 21 -27.19 -28.36 3.31
CA PHE A 21 -26.21 -29.30 3.83
C PHE A 21 -25.53 -28.64 5.03
N VAL A 22 -26.00 -29.07 6.20
CA VAL A 22 -25.27 -28.93 7.46
C VAL A 22 -24.01 -29.79 7.32
N TYR A 23 -22.91 -29.19 6.88
CA TYR A 23 -21.60 -29.64 7.35
C TYR A 23 -21.35 -28.92 8.66
N ALA A 24 -21.16 -29.71 9.71
CA ALA A 24 -20.72 -29.22 10.99
C ALA A 24 -19.34 -28.59 10.80
N CYS A 25 -19.32 -27.27 10.66
CA CYS A 25 -18.16 -26.43 10.88
C CYS A 25 -17.71 -26.67 12.33
N GLY A 26 -16.61 -27.41 12.47
CA GLY A 26 -16.03 -27.74 13.75
C GLY A 26 -15.27 -26.53 14.25
N GLY A 27 -15.92 -25.74 15.12
CA GLY A 27 -15.29 -24.64 15.82
C GLY A 27 -13.94 -25.04 16.41
N GLY A 28 -12.91 -24.34 15.96
CA GLY A 28 -11.54 -24.43 16.44
C GLY A 28 -11.10 -23.09 17.01
N GLY A 29 -11.80 -22.59 18.04
CA GLY A 29 -11.33 -21.42 18.79
C GLY A 29 -9.92 -21.67 19.33
N GLY A 30 -8.96 -20.95 18.76
CA GLY A 30 -7.54 -21.07 19.08
C GLY A 30 -6.93 -19.71 19.34
N SER A 31 -7.15 -19.16 20.54
CA SER A 31 -6.32 -18.07 21.05
C SER A 31 -4.84 -18.47 20.97
N SER A 32 -4.07 -17.84 20.08
CA SER A 32 -2.62 -18.01 20.01
C SER A 32 -1.91 -16.79 20.61
N SER A 33 -1.83 -16.78 21.94
CA SER A 33 -0.87 -15.92 22.64
C SER A 33 0.54 -16.54 22.50
N GLY A 34 1.39 -15.91 21.69
CA GLY A 34 2.86 -15.91 21.84
C GLY A 34 3.56 -17.26 21.92
N GLY A 35 3.94 -17.80 20.76
CA GLY A 35 4.94 -18.88 20.65
C GLY A 35 5.37 -19.04 19.19
N GLY A 36 6.60 -18.67 18.87
CA GLY A 36 7.15 -18.59 17.51
C GLY A 36 7.24 -19.92 16.75
N GLY A 37 6.08 -20.46 16.36
CA GLY A 37 5.93 -21.57 15.43
C GLY A 37 4.98 -21.17 14.31
N THR A 38 5.22 -21.70 13.11
CA THR A 38 4.35 -21.49 11.95
C THR A 38 3.05 -22.31 12.06
N THR A 39 1.95 -21.80 11.54
CA THR A 39 0.66 -22.50 11.42
C THR A 39 0.83 -23.78 10.59
N THR A 40 0.26 -24.89 11.04
CA THR A 40 0.42 -26.17 10.34
C THR A 40 -0.49 -26.25 9.13
N ILE A 41 0.07 -26.51 7.95
CA ILE A 41 -0.67 -26.76 6.70
C ILE A 41 -0.63 -28.27 6.41
N SER A 42 -1.79 -28.93 6.45
CA SER A 42 -1.89 -30.39 6.39
C SER A 42 -2.41 -30.94 5.06
N ASN A 43 -3.08 -30.13 4.25
CA ASN A 43 -3.67 -30.53 2.96
C ASN A 43 -3.66 -29.36 1.96
N ALA A 44 -3.98 -29.64 0.69
CA ALA A 44 -3.92 -28.64 -0.37
C ALA A 44 -4.87 -27.45 -0.17
N SER A 45 -6.07 -27.67 0.39
CA SER A 45 -7.04 -26.60 0.68
C SER A 45 -6.56 -25.65 1.79
N GLN A 46 -5.94 -26.19 2.85
CA GLN A 46 -5.24 -25.35 3.82
C GLN A 46 -4.04 -24.62 3.19
N GLY A 47 -3.42 -25.23 2.18
CA GLY A 47 -2.35 -24.61 1.42
C GLY A 47 -2.81 -23.44 0.57
N SER A 48 -3.98 -23.54 -0.07
CA SER A 48 -4.54 -22.47 -0.90
C SER A 48 -4.97 -21.29 -0.04
N GLN A 49 -5.66 -21.56 1.07
CA GLN A 49 -6.04 -20.52 2.02
C GLN A 49 -4.81 -19.81 2.62
N ALA A 50 -3.77 -20.56 3.02
CA ALA A 50 -2.52 -19.97 3.51
C ALA A 50 -1.76 -19.18 2.43
N ALA A 51 -1.83 -19.61 1.17
CA ALA A 51 -1.28 -18.88 0.06
C ALA A 51 -2.06 -17.58 -0.20
N SER A 52 -3.39 -17.62 -0.12
CA SER A 52 -4.24 -16.44 -0.27
C SER A 52 -4.03 -15.44 0.86
N SER A 53 -4.25 -15.82 2.12
CA SER A 53 -4.11 -14.93 3.29
C SER A 53 -2.69 -14.39 3.43
N GLY A 54 -1.70 -15.26 3.20
CA GLY A 54 -0.29 -14.90 3.15
C GLY A 54 0.06 -13.87 2.09
N THR A 55 -0.46 -14.05 0.88
CA THR A 55 -0.21 -13.12 -0.23
C THR A 55 -0.90 -11.79 0.02
N GLN A 56 -2.14 -11.77 0.52
CA GLN A 56 -2.83 -10.55 0.91
C GLN A 56 -2.07 -9.80 2.02
N GLY A 57 -1.53 -10.52 3.00
CA GLY A 57 -0.64 -9.94 4.01
C GLY A 57 0.60 -9.28 3.41
N ALA A 58 1.25 -9.96 2.46
CA ALA A 58 2.39 -9.40 1.74
C ALA A 58 2.00 -8.20 0.84
N GLN A 59 0.83 -8.22 0.20
CA GLN A 59 0.29 -7.11 -0.60
C GLN A 59 0.02 -5.89 0.28
N ALA A 60 -0.58 -6.08 1.45
CA ALA A 60 -0.82 -5.01 2.41
C ALA A 60 0.51 -4.40 2.89
N GLY A 61 1.48 -5.23 3.30
CA GLY A 61 2.80 -4.76 3.71
C GLY A 61 3.52 -3.97 2.62
N THR A 62 3.53 -4.50 1.39
CA THR A 62 4.18 -3.84 0.25
C THR A 62 3.44 -2.57 -0.20
N GLY A 63 2.11 -2.59 -0.30
CA GLY A 63 1.31 -1.42 -0.66
C GLY A 63 1.37 -0.30 0.36
N LEU A 64 1.39 -0.64 1.65
CA LEU A 64 1.59 0.33 2.71
C LEU A 64 3.03 0.83 2.77
N SER A 65 4.01 -0.01 2.43
CA SER A 65 5.39 0.47 2.22
C SER A 65 5.47 1.50 1.10
N ASP A 66 4.72 1.31 0.01
CA ASP A 66 4.65 2.26 -1.10
C ASP A 66 3.96 3.57 -0.68
N LEU A 67 2.89 3.46 0.09
CA LEU A 67 2.19 4.60 0.69
C LEU A 67 3.11 5.41 1.60
N ALA A 68 3.76 4.75 2.57
CA ALA A 68 4.62 5.40 3.53
C ALA A 68 5.88 5.99 2.85
N THR A 69 6.44 5.29 1.84
CA THR A 69 7.54 5.84 1.03
C THR A 69 7.09 7.07 0.22
N SER A 70 5.89 7.05 -0.38
CA SER A 70 5.37 8.19 -1.14
C SER A 70 5.02 9.37 -0.24
N LEU A 71 4.57 9.15 1.00
CA LEU A 71 4.48 10.21 2.02
C LEU A 71 5.86 10.78 2.35
N GLY A 72 6.87 9.93 2.60
CA GLY A 72 8.26 10.37 2.82
C GLY A 72 8.87 11.14 1.65
N GLN A 73 8.44 10.87 0.41
CA GLN A 73 8.88 11.62 -0.79
C GLN A 73 8.38 13.07 -0.81
N VAL A 74 7.21 13.35 -0.23
CA VAL A 74 6.74 14.73 -0.03
C VAL A 74 7.74 15.52 0.82
N ALA A 75 8.29 14.84 1.81
CA ALA A 75 9.19 15.37 2.82
C ALA A 75 10.62 15.61 2.28
N SER A 76 11.13 14.68 1.48
CA SER A 76 12.50 14.71 0.94
C SER A 76 12.62 15.29 -0.48
N GLY A 77 11.50 15.45 -1.19
CA GLY A 77 11.44 16.08 -2.51
C GLY A 77 12.13 15.29 -3.63
N GLY A 78 12.24 13.97 -3.52
CA GLY A 78 13.00 13.16 -4.47
C GLY A 78 12.54 11.71 -4.59
N LEU A 79 12.45 11.29 -5.86
CA LEU A 79 12.13 9.94 -6.39
C LEU A 79 10.65 9.59 -6.30
N ALA A 80 10.13 8.92 -7.32
CA ALA A 80 8.83 8.28 -7.29
C ALA A 80 9.12 6.78 -7.21
N LYS A 81 8.60 6.09 -6.19
CA LYS A 81 8.72 4.63 -6.14
C LYS A 81 7.77 4.07 -7.21
N PRO A 82 8.23 3.20 -8.13
CA PRO A 82 7.29 2.46 -8.97
C PRO A 82 6.38 1.64 -8.05
N VAL A 83 5.07 1.71 -8.28
CA VAL A 83 4.10 0.96 -7.47
C VAL A 83 4.39 -0.53 -7.63
N ASN A 84 4.50 -1.24 -6.52
CA ASN A 84 4.76 -2.68 -6.52
C ASN A 84 3.59 -3.40 -7.22
N PRO A 85 3.83 -4.34 -8.15
CA PRO A 85 2.77 -5.11 -8.79
C PRO A 85 1.83 -5.78 -7.79
N LEU A 86 2.32 -6.21 -6.63
CA LEU A 86 1.47 -6.75 -5.56
C LEU A 86 0.43 -5.74 -5.05
N THR A 87 0.82 -4.47 -4.95
CA THR A 87 -0.10 -3.39 -4.56
C THR A 87 -1.18 -3.16 -5.61
N LEU A 88 -0.87 -3.36 -6.89
CA LEU A 88 -1.84 -3.20 -7.98
C LEU A 88 -2.87 -4.33 -8.03
N GLN A 89 -2.60 -5.48 -7.40
CA GLN A 89 -3.55 -6.59 -7.32
C GLN A 89 -4.70 -6.32 -6.34
N ASN A 90 -4.51 -5.39 -5.39
CA ASN A 90 -5.56 -4.97 -4.45
C ASN A 90 -6.09 -3.57 -4.84
N PRO A 91 -7.34 -3.45 -5.34
CA PRO A 91 -7.89 -2.18 -5.81
C PRO A 91 -7.90 -1.07 -4.76
N THR A 92 -8.19 -1.42 -3.49
CA THR A 92 -8.22 -0.47 -2.37
C THR A 92 -6.84 0.12 -2.12
N TYR A 93 -5.80 -0.71 -1.99
CA TYR A 93 -4.42 -0.23 -1.82
C TYR A 93 -3.92 0.55 -3.05
N ALA A 94 -4.25 0.08 -4.26
CA ALA A 94 -3.93 0.81 -5.49
C ALA A 94 -4.55 2.21 -5.53
N LYS A 95 -5.82 2.35 -5.10
CA LYS A 95 -6.53 3.64 -5.02
C LYS A 95 -5.91 4.56 -3.95
N ILE A 96 -5.64 4.03 -2.75
CA ILE A 96 -4.97 4.78 -1.67
C ILE A 96 -3.60 5.30 -2.12
N VAL A 97 -2.76 4.44 -2.70
CA VAL A 97 -1.43 4.82 -3.20
C VAL A 97 -1.53 5.82 -4.36
N SER A 98 -2.50 5.67 -5.25
CA SER A 98 -2.74 6.61 -6.35
C SER A 98 -3.13 8.00 -5.84
N MET A 99 -4.05 8.10 -4.88
CA MET A 99 -4.45 9.36 -4.27
C MET A 99 -3.31 10.02 -3.50
N ASN A 100 -2.52 9.24 -2.76
CA ASN A 100 -1.36 9.79 -2.09
C ASN A 100 -0.33 10.31 -3.11
N ASN A 101 -0.07 9.56 -4.18
CA ASN A 101 0.79 10.02 -5.27
C ASN A 101 0.24 11.29 -5.95
N LYS A 102 -1.08 11.42 -6.11
CA LYS A 102 -1.73 12.65 -6.63
C LYS A 102 -1.45 13.84 -5.71
N ALA A 103 -1.65 13.69 -4.41
CA ALA A 103 -1.36 14.73 -3.43
C ALA A 103 0.14 15.07 -3.38
N ALA A 104 1.01 14.07 -3.29
CA ALA A 104 2.46 14.23 -3.28
C ALA A 104 2.99 14.98 -4.52
N ARG A 105 2.31 14.84 -5.66
CA ARG A 105 2.65 15.50 -6.92
C ARG A 105 1.87 16.79 -7.17
N SER A 106 0.96 17.20 -6.28
CA SER A 106 0.21 18.46 -6.40
C SER A 106 1.14 19.66 -6.53
N LYS A 107 0.68 20.75 -7.18
CA LYS A 107 1.51 21.97 -7.29
C LYS A 107 1.79 22.56 -5.90
N ALA A 108 0.90 22.36 -4.93
CA ALA A 108 1.05 22.74 -3.54
C ALA A 108 2.24 22.00 -2.91
N MET A 109 2.30 20.66 -3.02
CA MET A 109 3.47 19.90 -2.57
C MET A 109 4.75 20.26 -3.34
N GLN A 110 4.64 20.51 -4.65
CA GLN A 110 5.80 20.96 -5.42
C GLN A 110 6.30 22.34 -4.94
N LYS A 111 5.41 23.25 -4.54
CA LYS A 111 5.79 24.53 -3.90
C LYS A 111 6.50 24.28 -2.57
N VAL A 112 6.01 23.34 -1.75
CA VAL A 112 6.67 22.90 -0.50
C VAL A 112 8.09 22.44 -0.79
N SER A 113 8.23 21.43 -1.66
CA SER A 113 9.53 20.85 -2.03
C SER A 113 10.48 21.89 -2.63
N ALA A 114 10.00 22.75 -3.52
CA ALA A 114 10.78 23.83 -4.10
C ALA A 114 11.25 24.82 -3.03
N ARG A 115 10.42 25.08 -2.00
CA ARG A 115 10.80 25.97 -0.90
C ARG A 115 11.84 25.36 0.02
N MET A 116 11.70 24.09 0.35
CA MET A 116 12.70 23.33 1.12
C MET A 116 14.05 23.35 0.39
N LYS A 117 14.07 23.02 -0.91
CA LYS A 117 15.27 23.06 -1.75
C LYS A 117 15.88 24.46 -1.86
N ALA A 118 15.06 25.50 -1.99
CA ALA A 118 15.56 26.87 -2.09
C ALA A 118 16.20 27.35 -0.78
N ASN A 119 15.77 26.84 0.37
CA ASN A 119 16.26 27.26 1.67
C ASN A 119 17.36 26.36 2.24
N SER A 120 17.46 25.09 1.84
CA SER A 120 18.63 24.24 2.15
C SER A 120 19.94 24.80 1.60
N SER A 121 19.87 25.65 0.57
CA SER A 121 21.04 26.33 -0.02
C SER A 121 21.51 27.59 0.74
N LYS A 122 20.81 28.04 1.79
CA LYS A 122 21.12 29.30 2.50
C LYS A 122 21.82 29.04 3.84
N THR A 123 23.07 29.49 3.93
CA THR A 123 24.00 29.29 5.06
C THR A 123 23.78 30.24 6.25
N SER A 124 22.56 30.74 6.49
CA SER A 124 22.31 31.71 7.56
C SER A 124 20.97 31.45 8.21
N PHE A 125 20.97 31.30 9.55
CA PHE A 125 19.81 31.17 10.43
C PHE A 125 18.68 32.11 9.99
N ALA A 126 17.76 31.58 9.21
CA ALA A 126 16.57 32.28 8.78
C ALA A 126 15.40 31.40 9.23
N ALA A 127 14.66 31.88 10.22
CA ALA A 127 13.29 31.43 10.39
C ALA A 127 12.63 31.45 9.01
N PHE A 128 11.84 30.43 8.65
CA PHE A 128 10.92 30.55 7.54
C PHE A 128 9.87 31.58 7.99
N PRO A 129 9.93 32.85 7.53
CA PRO A 129 8.84 33.76 7.84
C PRO A 129 7.57 33.14 7.26
N GLU A 130 6.47 33.27 7.99
CA GLU A 130 5.16 32.82 7.53
C GLU A 130 4.93 33.27 6.08
N ASP A 131 4.80 32.30 5.19
CA ASP A 131 4.61 32.51 3.76
C ASP A 131 3.33 31.79 3.35
N THR A 132 2.31 32.55 2.93
CA THR A 132 1.05 31.99 2.46
C THR A 132 0.97 32.13 0.96
N GLN A 133 0.82 31.00 0.28
CA GLN A 133 0.69 30.92 -1.17
C GLN A 133 -0.71 30.45 -1.54
N PRO A 134 -1.38 31.08 -2.52
CA PRO A 134 -2.66 30.61 -2.99
C PRO A 134 -2.51 29.27 -3.72
N CYS A 135 -3.50 28.41 -3.56
CA CYS A 135 -3.65 27.21 -4.37
C CYS A 135 -4.36 27.54 -5.68
N THR A 136 -4.17 26.71 -6.70
CA THR A 136 -4.55 27.03 -8.09
C THR A 136 -6.04 27.32 -8.25
N ASP A 137 -6.90 26.53 -7.61
CA ASP A 137 -8.36 26.59 -7.79
C ASP A 137 -9.12 27.12 -6.56
N GLY A 138 -8.41 27.45 -5.47
CA GLY A 138 -8.99 27.99 -4.24
C GLY A 138 -8.25 27.56 -2.99
N GLY A 139 -8.43 28.30 -1.90
CA GLY A 139 -7.72 28.06 -0.64
C GLY A 139 -6.25 28.47 -0.69
N SER A 140 -5.48 27.98 0.29
CA SER A 140 -4.08 28.36 0.47
C SER A 140 -3.25 27.29 1.13
N VAL A 141 -1.93 27.40 0.95
CA VAL A 141 -0.90 26.70 1.72
C VAL A 141 -0.05 27.72 2.45
N THR A 142 0.18 27.51 3.74
CA THR A 142 1.02 28.37 4.60
C THR A 142 2.22 27.59 5.10
N PHE A 143 3.39 28.22 5.06
CA PHE A 143 4.67 27.67 5.51
C PHE A 143 5.18 28.43 6.73
N THR A 144 5.54 27.74 7.79
CA THR A 144 6.22 28.32 8.97
C THR A 144 7.30 27.39 9.48
N GLY A 145 8.37 27.88 10.08
CA GLY A 145 9.42 26.98 10.59
C GLY A 145 10.76 27.64 10.86
N THR A 146 11.77 26.83 11.12
CA THR A 146 13.16 27.26 11.35
C THR A 146 14.17 26.32 10.68
N ILE A 147 15.35 26.85 10.31
CA ILE A 147 16.52 26.06 9.90
C ILE A 147 17.70 26.48 10.77
N ASN A 148 18.37 25.50 11.37
CA ASN A 148 19.67 25.64 12.00
C ASN A 148 20.77 25.33 10.96
N ASP A 149 21.36 26.39 10.41
CA ASP A 149 22.46 26.35 9.44
C ASP A 149 23.75 25.70 9.96
N THR A 150 23.92 25.58 11.28
CA THR A 150 25.11 25.01 11.91
C THR A 150 25.01 23.50 12.05
N THR A 151 23.81 22.99 12.34
CA THR A 151 23.56 21.54 12.52
C THR A 151 22.86 20.90 11.33
N GLY A 152 22.41 21.69 10.34
CA GLY A 152 21.58 21.22 9.23
C GLY A 152 20.15 20.83 9.64
N ALA A 153 19.77 21.06 10.91
CA ALA A 153 18.45 20.68 11.42
C ALA A 153 17.39 21.70 10.98
N PHE A 154 16.17 21.26 10.71
CA PHE A 154 15.04 22.14 10.41
C PHE A 154 13.74 21.64 11.02
N ASP A 155 12.85 22.59 11.30
CA ASP A 155 11.44 22.36 11.63
C ASP A 155 10.61 23.15 10.60
N LEU A 156 9.60 22.53 10.01
CA LEU A 156 8.73 23.10 8.98
C LEU A 156 7.30 22.63 9.20
N ASP A 157 6.42 23.55 9.53
CA ASP A 157 4.99 23.35 9.52
C ASP A 157 4.42 23.84 8.20
N VAL A 158 3.55 23.01 7.62
CA VAL A 158 2.80 23.30 6.41
C VAL A 158 1.32 23.15 6.72
N ALA A 159 0.57 24.24 6.59
CA ALA A 159 -0.87 24.25 6.80
C ALA A 159 -1.59 24.43 5.47
N PHE A 160 -2.44 23.46 5.12
CA PHE A 160 -3.39 23.57 4.03
C PHE A 160 -4.71 24.09 4.57
N THR A 161 -5.31 25.02 3.85
CA THR A 161 -6.63 25.56 4.18
C THR A 161 -7.50 25.49 2.93
N ASN A 162 -8.27 24.39 2.82
CA ASN A 162 -9.10 24.06 1.67
C ASN A 162 -8.33 24.24 0.35
N CYS A 163 -7.09 23.77 0.29
CA CYS A 163 -6.18 23.99 -0.83
C CYS A 163 -6.62 23.13 -2.02
N ARG A 164 -7.21 23.76 -3.04
CA ARG A 164 -7.78 23.10 -4.21
C ARG A 164 -6.86 23.15 -5.41
N GLU A 165 -6.47 21.98 -5.92
CA GLU A 165 -5.66 21.85 -7.13
C GLU A 165 -5.97 20.54 -7.86
N ASP A 166 -6.04 20.62 -9.19
CA ASP A 166 -6.04 19.47 -10.11
C ASP A 166 -7.14 18.42 -9.76
N GLY A 167 -8.33 18.92 -9.37
CA GLY A 167 -9.48 18.09 -9.03
C GLY A 167 -9.40 17.43 -7.65
N SER A 168 -8.56 17.94 -6.76
CA SER A 168 -8.49 17.51 -5.36
C SER A 168 -8.45 18.71 -4.40
N GLU A 169 -8.92 18.51 -3.18
CA GLU A 169 -8.78 19.46 -2.07
C GLU A 169 -7.90 18.84 -0.98
N THR A 170 -6.89 19.57 -0.51
CA THR A 170 -6.06 19.20 0.63
C THR A 170 -6.35 20.15 1.79
N ASP A 171 -6.51 19.60 2.99
CA ASP A 171 -6.73 20.38 4.21
C ASP A 171 -5.93 19.79 5.39
N GLY A 172 -5.72 20.58 6.44
CA GLY A 172 -4.99 20.14 7.64
C GLY A 172 -3.51 20.49 7.64
N THR A 173 -2.76 19.87 8.54
CA THR A 173 -1.36 20.27 8.82
C THR A 173 -0.37 19.11 8.69
N ILE A 174 0.81 19.44 8.17
CA ILE A 174 1.99 18.58 8.12
C ILE A 174 3.08 19.30 8.91
N SER A 175 3.61 18.67 9.96
CA SER A 175 4.78 19.17 10.68
C SER A 175 5.97 18.28 10.34
N LEU A 176 7.07 18.88 9.91
CA LEU A 176 8.29 18.19 9.51
C LEU A 176 9.44 18.65 10.40
N SER A 177 10.15 17.74 11.03
CA SER A 177 11.44 18.03 11.66
C SER A 177 12.50 17.15 11.04
N ALA A 178 13.70 17.67 10.78
CA ALA A 178 14.78 16.85 10.26
C ALA A 178 16.14 17.28 10.80
N THR A 179 17.10 16.36 10.79
CA THR A 179 18.51 16.59 11.08
C THR A 179 19.36 15.92 10.01
N ALA A 180 20.38 16.61 9.51
CA ALA A 180 21.39 16.02 8.63
C ALA A 180 22.70 15.85 9.42
N PRO A 181 22.94 14.67 10.03
CA PRO A 181 24.14 14.46 10.84
C PRO A 181 25.44 14.53 10.02
N ASP A 182 25.37 14.26 8.71
CA ASP A 182 26.47 14.39 7.75
C ASP A 182 25.96 14.77 6.35
N GLU A 183 26.85 14.77 5.34
CA GLU A 183 26.51 15.17 3.96
C GLU A 183 25.68 14.14 3.18
N THR A 184 25.57 12.91 3.69
CA THR A 184 24.94 11.78 3.01
C THR A 184 23.69 11.28 3.70
N THR A 185 23.48 11.63 4.96
CA THR A 185 22.37 11.16 5.80
C THR A 185 21.41 12.27 6.17
N LEU A 186 20.10 11.97 6.12
CA LEU A 186 19.01 12.83 6.54
C LEU A 186 18.05 12.01 7.40
N ASP A 187 17.87 12.41 8.65
CA ASP A 187 16.88 11.86 9.56
C ASP A 187 15.70 12.83 9.65
N MET A 188 14.48 12.36 9.46
CA MET A 188 13.30 13.19 9.37
C MET A 188 12.13 12.58 10.14
N ASP A 189 11.39 13.40 10.87
CA ASP A 189 10.08 13.07 11.43
C ASP A 189 9.02 13.92 10.74
N MET A 190 7.93 13.29 10.36
CA MET A 190 6.72 13.92 9.84
C MET A 190 5.55 13.58 10.74
N VAL A 191 4.80 14.61 11.15
CA VAL A 191 3.55 14.45 11.89
C VAL A 191 2.42 14.99 11.02
N LEU A 192 1.46 14.14 10.72
CA LEU A 192 0.21 14.50 10.07
C LEU A 192 -0.84 14.72 11.16
N ASP A 193 -1.45 15.91 11.21
CA ASP A 193 -2.53 16.24 12.16
C ASP A 193 -3.72 16.82 11.41
N GLY A 194 -4.85 16.09 11.46
CA GLY A 194 -6.07 16.41 10.73
C GLY A 194 -5.87 16.54 9.23
N PHE A 195 -4.82 15.93 8.67
CA PHE A 195 -4.50 16.03 7.25
C PHE A 195 -5.50 15.25 6.42
N THR A 196 -6.05 15.87 5.38
CA THR A 196 -7.01 15.25 4.48
C THR A 196 -6.69 15.52 3.00
N ILE A 197 -7.02 14.54 2.15
CA ILE A 197 -7.03 14.67 0.70
C ILE A 197 -8.41 14.20 0.20
N THR A 198 -9.18 15.12 -0.36
CA THR A 198 -10.48 14.85 -0.97
C THR A 198 -10.31 14.82 -2.48
N ASP A 199 -10.67 13.70 -3.12
CA ASP A 199 -10.72 13.57 -4.58
C ASP A 199 -12.11 13.91 -5.10
N PHE A 200 -12.18 14.56 -6.27
CA PHE A 200 -13.45 14.97 -6.86
C PHE A 200 -13.59 14.52 -8.31
N ASP A 201 -14.83 14.30 -8.74
CA ASP A 201 -15.15 13.86 -10.09
C ASP A 201 -14.71 14.89 -11.15
N PRO A 202 -13.75 14.56 -12.03
CA PRO A 202 -13.33 15.46 -13.10
C PRO A 202 -14.37 15.60 -14.22
N ALA A 203 -15.41 14.76 -14.27
CA ALA A 203 -16.45 14.79 -15.28
C ALA A 203 -17.58 15.80 -14.98
N ASP A 204 -17.69 16.28 -13.75
CA ASP A 204 -18.70 17.30 -13.41
C ASP A 204 -18.29 18.67 -13.97
N GLN A 205 -19.26 19.42 -14.50
CA GLN A 205 -19.02 20.78 -15.03
C GLN A 205 -18.71 21.79 -13.92
N ILE A 206 -18.85 21.37 -12.67
CA ILE A 206 -18.54 22.12 -11.46
C ILE A 206 -17.44 21.37 -10.72
N PRO A 207 -16.16 21.78 -10.87
CA PRO A 207 -15.07 21.22 -10.09
C PRO A 207 -15.41 21.31 -8.60
N TYR A 208 -15.09 20.26 -7.84
CA TYR A 208 -15.27 20.18 -6.37
C TYR A 208 -16.69 19.94 -5.85
N ASN A 209 -17.63 19.49 -6.69
CA ASN A 209 -19.02 19.26 -6.27
C ASN A 209 -19.30 17.81 -5.82
N THR A 210 -18.68 16.83 -6.48
CA THR A 210 -18.88 15.40 -6.19
C THR A 210 -17.59 14.84 -5.60
N VAL A 211 -17.63 14.45 -4.33
CA VAL A 211 -16.55 13.75 -3.65
C VAL A 211 -16.51 12.31 -4.15
N LEU A 212 -15.32 11.83 -4.53
CA LEU A 212 -15.10 10.43 -4.91
C LEU A 212 -14.46 9.64 -3.77
N ALA A 213 -13.56 10.27 -3.01
CA ALA A 213 -12.90 9.63 -1.90
C ALA A 213 -12.23 10.67 -0.99
N VAL A 214 -11.99 10.30 0.27
CA VAL A 214 -11.26 11.08 1.26
C VAL A 214 -10.19 10.20 1.91
N ILE A 215 -8.93 10.64 1.89
CA ILE A 215 -7.89 10.12 2.79
C ILE A 215 -7.78 11.08 3.96
N SER A 216 -7.75 10.55 5.18
CA SER A 216 -7.38 11.30 6.39
C SER A 216 -6.26 10.57 7.12
N ALA A 217 -5.34 11.30 7.72
CA ALA A 217 -4.20 10.72 8.41
C ALA A 217 -3.90 11.44 9.72
N THR A 218 -3.63 10.65 10.76
CA THR A 218 -3.02 11.07 12.01
C THR A 218 -1.91 10.08 12.33
N ALA A 219 -0.71 10.39 11.88
CA ALA A 219 0.43 9.48 11.95
C ALA A 219 1.74 10.24 12.18
N THR A 220 2.65 9.57 12.86
CA THR A 220 4.06 9.96 12.94
C THR A 220 4.84 9.05 12.00
N ILE A 221 5.63 9.65 11.11
CA ILE A 221 6.48 8.94 10.15
C ILE A 221 7.91 9.39 10.41
N THR A 222 8.76 8.48 10.84
CA THR A 222 10.20 8.70 10.98
C THR A 222 10.91 8.08 9.78
N GLN A 223 11.77 8.84 9.11
CA GLN A 223 12.49 8.42 7.93
C GLN A 223 13.98 8.78 8.03
N GLY A 224 14.84 7.78 7.98
CA GLY A 224 16.27 7.94 7.70
C GLY A 224 16.53 7.74 6.21
N LEU A 225 17.29 8.62 5.58
CA LEU A 225 17.76 8.48 4.19
C LEU A 225 19.27 8.56 4.18
N THR A 226 19.93 7.61 3.51
CA THR A 226 21.38 7.64 3.32
C THR A 226 21.73 7.42 1.85
N MET A 227 22.30 8.44 1.20
CA MET A 227 22.82 8.31 -0.17
C MET A 227 24.14 7.54 -0.17
N THR A 228 24.18 6.40 -0.88
CA THR A 228 25.39 5.58 -1.00
C THR A 228 26.12 5.83 -2.33
N SER A 229 25.41 6.29 -3.35
CA SER A 229 25.98 6.80 -4.62
C SER A 229 24.94 7.63 -5.38
N ASP A 230 25.31 8.21 -6.53
CA ASP A 230 24.38 8.95 -7.41
C ASP A 230 23.19 8.11 -7.89
N SER A 231 23.32 6.78 -7.88
CA SER A 231 22.29 5.85 -8.35
C SER A 231 21.85 4.85 -7.26
N ALA A 232 22.17 5.11 -5.99
CA ALA A 232 21.79 4.22 -4.89
C ALA A 232 21.56 4.96 -3.57
N MET A 233 20.56 4.50 -2.83
CA MET A 233 20.11 5.09 -1.57
C MET A 233 19.62 3.98 -0.65
N ASN A 234 19.92 4.11 0.64
CA ASN A 234 19.28 3.33 1.70
C ASN A 234 18.25 4.22 2.38
N PHE A 235 17.19 3.61 2.88
CA PHE A 235 16.19 4.30 3.68
C PHE A 235 15.76 3.41 4.84
N ASP A 236 15.44 4.04 5.96
CA ASP A 236 14.80 3.43 7.11
C ASP A 236 13.52 4.20 7.36
N LEU A 237 12.40 3.52 7.53
CA LEU A 237 11.09 4.14 7.68
C LEU A 237 10.38 3.48 8.86
N GLU A 238 9.88 4.29 9.78
CA GLU A 238 9.01 3.86 10.86
C GLU A 238 7.72 4.67 10.78
N ILE A 239 6.58 4.02 10.99
CA ILE A 239 5.28 4.68 11.02
C ILE A 239 4.44 4.13 12.18
N ASP A 240 3.81 5.07 12.89
CA ASP A 240 2.87 4.80 13.97
C ASP A 240 1.69 5.78 13.84
N GLY A 241 0.48 5.27 14.03
CA GLY A 241 -0.76 6.04 13.98
C GLY A 241 -1.80 5.44 13.05
N THR A 242 -2.71 6.27 12.57
CA THR A 242 -3.88 5.82 11.81
C THR A 242 -4.05 6.59 10.52
N LEU A 243 -4.35 5.87 9.45
CA LEU A 243 -4.84 6.40 8.19
C LEU A 243 -6.26 5.89 7.96
N THR A 244 -7.18 6.77 7.60
CA THR A 244 -8.54 6.40 7.25
C THR A 244 -8.81 6.80 5.81
N PHE A 245 -9.30 5.85 5.03
CA PHE A 245 -9.75 6.01 3.67
C PHE A 245 -11.26 5.86 3.62
N THR A 246 -11.96 6.85 3.06
CA THR A 246 -13.39 6.81 2.82
C THR A 246 -13.62 6.86 1.30
N ASP A 247 -14.30 5.85 0.76
CA ASP A 247 -14.70 5.81 -0.64
C ASP A 247 -16.16 6.27 -0.76
N ASP A 248 -16.40 7.35 -1.51
CA ASP A 248 -17.73 7.91 -1.76
C ASP A 248 -18.15 7.74 -3.23
N SER A 249 -17.46 6.89 -3.99
CA SER A 249 -17.73 6.70 -5.41
C SER A 249 -18.99 5.86 -5.67
N GLY A 250 -20.16 6.49 -5.68
CA GLY A 250 -21.42 5.88 -6.09
C GLY A 250 -22.57 6.09 -5.10
N ASP A 251 -23.37 5.03 -4.88
CA ASP A 251 -24.48 5.01 -3.94
C ASP A 251 -24.07 4.48 -2.53
N THR A 252 -22.80 4.09 -2.36
CA THR A 252 -22.24 3.55 -1.11
C THR A 252 -21.11 4.44 -0.58
N THR A 253 -21.02 4.55 0.74
CA THR A 253 -19.87 5.16 1.44
C THR A 253 -19.21 4.06 2.26
N GLU A 254 -17.97 3.74 1.92
CA GLU A 254 -17.17 2.75 2.65
C GLU A 254 -16.07 3.48 3.43
N THR A 255 -15.70 2.99 4.61
CA THR A 255 -14.58 3.55 5.39
C THR A 255 -13.67 2.45 5.88
N THR A 256 -12.44 2.48 5.38
CA THR A 256 -11.32 1.61 5.78
C THR A 256 -10.38 2.41 6.68
N ALA A 257 -10.09 1.93 7.88
CA ALA A 257 -9.04 2.44 8.74
C ALA A 257 -7.83 1.50 8.72
N ILE A 258 -6.63 2.05 8.72
CA ILE A 258 -5.35 1.35 8.75
C ILE A 258 -4.57 1.91 9.94
N GLU A 259 -4.39 1.08 10.97
CA GLU A 259 -3.57 1.37 12.14
C GLU A 259 -2.18 0.77 11.96
N PHE A 260 -1.15 1.57 12.17
CA PHE A 260 0.25 1.17 12.13
C PHE A 260 0.77 0.99 13.55
N ASN A 261 1.29 -0.20 13.84
CA ASN A 261 1.76 -0.61 15.16
C ASN A 261 3.26 -0.91 15.10
N ASN A 262 4.09 0.11 15.31
CA ASN A 262 5.54 0.04 15.14
C ASN A 262 5.94 -0.55 13.77
N PHE A 263 5.23 -0.18 12.70
CA PHE A 263 5.56 -0.68 11.37
C PHE A 263 6.88 -0.05 10.92
N ALA A 264 7.82 -0.90 10.53
CA ALA A 264 9.13 -0.50 10.07
C ALA A 264 9.39 -1.07 8.66
N ASN A 265 10.05 -0.27 7.84
CA ASN A 265 10.56 -0.67 6.54
C ASN A 265 11.98 -0.14 6.38
N ALA A 266 12.97 -1.03 6.48
CA ALA A 266 14.34 -0.74 6.11
C ALA A 266 14.58 -1.19 4.66
N GLY A 267 15.20 -0.37 3.83
CA GLY A 267 15.29 -0.69 2.42
C GLY A 267 16.43 -0.01 1.69
N SER A 268 16.59 -0.41 0.44
CA SER A 268 17.55 0.20 -0.46
C SER A 268 17.01 0.25 -1.87
N VAL A 269 17.48 1.23 -2.63
CA VAL A 269 17.29 1.32 -4.06
C VAL A 269 18.65 1.39 -4.74
N THR A 270 18.80 0.67 -5.84
CA THR A 270 19.99 0.71 -6.70
C THR A 270 19.58 0.76 -8.16
N GLY A 271 20.43 1.34 -9.01
CA GLY A 271 20.17 1.44 -10.45
C GLY A 271 19.13 2.49 -10.82
N ILE A 272 18.98 3.54 -10.00
CA ILE A 272 18.12 4.70 -10.31
C ILE A 272 18.54 5.28 -11.66
N ASP A 273 17.55 5.62 -12.50
CA ASP A 273 17.73 6.15 -13.86
C ASP A 273 18.50 5.21 -14.82
N THR A 274 18.49 3.91 -14.55
CA THR A 274 19.02 2.89 -15.46
C THR A 274 17.89 1.99 -15.99
N SER A 275 18.21 1.14 -16.97
CA SER A 275 17.27 0.13 -17.49
C SER A 275 16.91 -0.95 -16.46
N THR A 276 17.58 -0.98 -15.30
CA THR A 276 17.32 -1.97 -14.26
C THR A 276 17.37 -1.30 -12.89
N THR A 277 16.21 -1.18 -12.26
CA THR A 277 16.11 -0.64 -10.90
C THR A 277 15.80 -1.77 -9.93
N THR A 278 16.53 -1.85 -8.83
CA THR A 278 16.28 -2.82 -7.77
C THR A 278 15.89 -2.09 -6.50
N PHE A 279 14.74 -2.47 -5.94
CA PHE A 279 14.27 -2.03 -4.63
C PHE A 279 14.28 -3.22 -3.68
N THR A 280 14.85 -3.04 -2.50
CA THR A 280 14.78 -4.00 -1.39
C THR A 280 14.04 -3.35 -0.23
N ASN A 281 13.22 -4.13 0.48
CA ASN A 281 12.52 -3.73 1.70
C ASN A 281 12.61 -4.88 2.70
N GLU A 282 12.83 -4.58 3.95
CA GLU A 282 12.78 -5.46 5.11
C GLU A 282 11.68 -4.90 6.01
N LEU A 283 10.56 -5.62 6.09
CA LEU A 283 9.36 -5.20 6.82
C LEU A 283 9.31 -5.88 8.19
N ASP A 284 9.02 -5.07 9.20
CA ASP A 284 8.78 -5.49 10.57
C ASP A 284 7.61 -4.70 11.19
N GLY A 285 7.05 -5.23 12.28
CA GLY A 285 5.96 -4.59 13.01
C GLY A 285 4.58 -5.01 12.51
N GLY A 286 3.55 -4.27 12.94
CA GLY A 286 2.16 -4.64 12.71
C GLY A 286 1.36 -3.59 11.95
N ILE A 287 0.37 -4.03 11.21
CA ILE A 287 -0.69 -3.22 10.63
C ILE A 287 -2.03 -3.84 11.02
N THR A 288 -3.05 -3.01 11.24
CA THR A 288 -4.43 -3.47 11.41
C THR A 288 -5.30 -2.69 10.46
N GLN A 289 -5.87 -3.37 9.47
CA GLN A 289 -6.90 -2.80 8.61
C GLN A 289 -8.26 -3.14 9.22
N SER A 290 -9.17 -2.17 9.28
CA SER A 290 -10.54 -2.39 9.71
C SER A 290 -11.52 -1.63 8.81
N THR A 291 -12.57 -2.31 8.36
CA THR A 291 -13.68 -1.74 7.62
C THR A 291 -14.93 -1.80 8.49
N THR A 292 -15.74 -0.74 8.48
CA THR A 292 -17.03 -0.74 9.20
C THR A 292 -18.18 -0.67 8.22
N GLU A 293 -19.02 -1.68 8.27
CA GLU A 293 -20.18 -1.85 7.40
C GLU A 293 -21.50 -1.86 8.20
N GLN A 294 -22.60 -2.21 7.54
CA GLN A 294 -23.93 -2.26 8.18
C GLN A 294 -24.08 -3.42 9.18
N ASP A 295 -23.35 -4.51 8.99
CA ASP A 295 -23.44 -5.75 9.75
C ASP A 295 -22.36 -5.88 10.84
N GLY A 296 -21.22 -5.21 10.70
CA GLY A 296 -20.17 -5.22 11.72
C GLY A 296 -18.94 -4.37 11.37
N THR A 297 -17.93 -4.50 12.21
CA THR A 297 -16.57 -4.07 11.88
C THR A 297 -15.77 -5.34 11.60
N HIS A 298 -15.23 -5.40 10.39
CA HIS A 298 -14.33 -6.47 9.96
C HIS A 298 -12.91 -5.93 10.03
N SER A 299 -11.95 -6.75 10.45
CA SER A 299 -10.56 -6.33 10.53
C SER A 299 -9.59 -7.45 10.26
N VAL A 300 -8.45 -7.10 9.68
CA VAL A 300 -7.28 -7.96 9.57
C VAL A 300 -6.09 -7.30 10.27
N ALA A 301 -5.51 -7.99 11.24
CA ALA A 301 -4.22 -7.64 11.81
C ALA A 301 -3.11 -8.46 11.15
N ILE A 302 -2.10 -7.79 10.61
CA ILE A 302 -0.98 -8.39 9.92
C ILE A 302 0.30 -7.99 10.63
N THR A 303 1.12 -8.96 11.02
CA THR A 303 2.44 -8.72 11.64
C THR A 303 3.54 -9.28 10.78
N PHE A 304 4.54 -8.47 10.46
CA PHE A 304 5.75 -8.84 9.74
C PHE A 304 6.88 -9.13 10.72
N THR A 305 7.72 -10.12 10.39
CA THR A 305 8.93 -10.41 11.16
C THR A 305 10.04 -10.83 10.21
N ASN A 306 11.04 -9.96 10.06
CA ASN A 306 12.13 -10.05 9.09
C ASN A 306 11.60 -10.41 7.70
N PHE A 307 10.57 -9.68 7.24
CA PHE A 307 9.96 -9.94 5.93
C PHE A 307 10.67 -9.14 4.85
N ASP A 308 11.63 -9.78 4.20
CA ASP A 308 12.38 -9.25 3.08
C ASP A 308 11.57 -9.34 1.79
N SER A 309 11.54 -8.26 1.01
CA SER A 309 11.08 -8.23 -0.37
C SER A 309 12.08 -7.52 -1.26
N THR A 310 12.27 -8.04 -2.47
CA THR A 310 13.12 -7.46 -3.50
C THR A 310 12.35 -7.40 -4.80
N VAL A 311 12.27 -6.20 -5.38
CA VAL A 311 11.64 -5.91 -6.66
C VAL A 311 12.72 -5.48 -7.64
N VAL A 312 12.86 -6.18 -8.76
CA VAL A 312 13.76 -5.84 -9.85
C VAL A 312 12.91 -5.47 -11.06
N ALA A 313 12.82 -4.17 -11.34
CA ALA A 313 12.17 -3.64 -12.52
C ALA A 313 13.19 -3.57 -13.66
N ILE A 314 12.88 -4.23 -14.78
CA ILE A 314 13.70 -4.26 -15.99
C ILE A 314 12.88 -3.60 -17.09
N ASP A 315 13.35 -2.45 -17.56
CA ASP A 315 12.78 -1.74 -18.71
C ASP A 315 13.70 -1.96 -19.91
N ASP A 316 13.26 -2.81 -20.84
CA ASP A 316 13.86 -2.91 -22.15
C ASP A 316 12.98 -2.19 -23.18
N GLN A 317 13.59 -1.69 -24.26
CA GLN A 317 12.89 -0.86 -25.27
C GLN A 317 11.64 -1.51 -25.90
N ASN A 318 11.39 -2.81 -25.67
CA ASN A 318 10.26 -3.55 -26.23
C ASN A 318 9.41 -4.30 -25.19
N SER A 319 9.83 -4.37 -23.92
CA SER A 319 9.11 -4.99 -22.81
C SER A 319 9.61 -4.51 -21.46
N SER A 320 8.68 -4.24 -20.54
CA SER A 320 9.00 -4.14 -19.12
C SER A 320 8.62 -5.43 -18.39
N THR A 321 9.54 -5.89 -17.53
CA THR A 321 9.34 -7.03 -16.65
C THR A 321 9.68 -6.66 -15.23
N THR A 322 8.98 -7.27 -14.28
CA THR A 322 9.26 -7.10 -12.85
C THR A 322 9.46 -8.47 -12.22
N ASP A 323 10.65 -8.69 -11.66
CA ASP A 323 10.94 -9.88 -10.87
C ASP A 323 10.81 -9.54 -9.39
N LEU A 324 10.02 -10.32 -8.66
CA LEU A 324 9.79 -10.20 -7.24
C LEU A 324 10.32 -11.44 -6.51
N THR A 325 11.03 -11.21 -5.41
CA THR A 325 11.34 -12.25 -4.42
C THR A 325 11.01 -11.74 -3.04
N PHE A 326 10.49 -12.62 -2.19
CA PHE A 326 10.32 -12.33 -0.77
C PHE A 326 10.59 -13.55 0.10
N SER A 327 10.96 -13.28 1.35
CA SER A 327 11.15 -14.28 2.40
C SER A 327 10.93 -13.67 3.77
N GLY A 328 10.55 -14.49 4.74
CA GLY A 328 10.35 -14.04 6.12
C GLY A 328 9.08 -14.60 6.70
N THR A 329 8.52 -13.92 7.69
CA THR A 329 7.32 -14.38 8.37
C THR A 329 6.23 -13.31 8.34
N VAL A 330 5.00 -13.73 8.04
CA VAL A 330 3.78 -12.92 8.13
C VAL A 330 2.81 -13.64 9.05
N ALA A 331 2.24 -12.93 10.01
CA ALA A 331 1.13 -13.42 10.80
C ALA A 331 -0.15 -12.66 10.43
N THR A 332 -1.25 -13.36 10.21
CA THR A 332 -2.57 -12.77 9.91
C THR A 332 -3.60 -13.22 10.95
N ASP A 333 -4.47 -12.31 11.38
CA ASP A 333 -5.53 -12.50 12.38
C ASP A 333 -6.77 -11.73 11.91
N PHE A 334 -7.85 -12.42 11.54
CA PHE A 334 -9.09 -11.79 11.07
C PHE A 334 -10.11 -11.67 12.20
N THR A 335 -11.02 -10.71 12.06
CA THR A 335 -12.12 -10.52 13.00
C THR A 335 -13.33 -9.99 12.23
N PRO A 336 -14.49 -10.67 12.22
CA PRO A 336 -14.71 -12.02 12.75
C PRO A 336 -14.01 -13.11 11.92
N ASP A 337 -13.50 -14.15 12.59
CA ASP A 337 -12.91 -15.36 11.99
C ASP A 337 -14.04 -16.32 11.57
N GLU A 338 -14.73 -16.00 10.46
CA GLU A 338 -15.82 -16.84 9.94
C GLU A 338 -15.55 -17.42 8.55
N ASP A 339 -14.69 -16.80 7.73
CA ASP A 339 -14.53 -17.15 6.31
C ASP A 339 -13.19 -17.81 5.95
N CYS A 340 -12.12 -17.62 6.75
CA CYS A 340 -10.80 -18.25 6.52
C CYS A 340 -10.50 -19.35 7.55
N ASP A 341 -10.58 -20.63 7.14
CA ASP A 341 -10.28 -21.76 8.02
C ASP A 341 -8.79 -21.84 8.48
N ILE A 342 -7.90 -20.97 7.97
CA ILE A 342 -6.49 -20.91 8.38
C ILE A 342 -5.97 -19.48 8.58
N GLU A 343 -5.85 -19.12 9.85
CA GLU A 343 -5.15 -17.93 10.32
C GLU A 343 -3.86 -18.28 11.06
N GLY A 344 -3.02 -17.27 11.29
CA GLY A 344 -1.82 -17.38 12.11
C GLY A 344 -0.55 -17.07 11.33
N THR A 345 0.53 -17.75 11.67
CA THR A 345 1.89 -17.36 11.27
C THR A 345 2.42 -18.22 10.13
N PHE A 346 2.78 -17.60 9.01
CA PHE A 346 3.29 -18.26 7.82
C PHE A 346 4.70 -17.77 7.49
N SER A 347 5.61 -18.69 7.21
CA SER A 347 6.96 -18.39 6.74
C SER A 347 7.05 -18.59 5.24
N PHE A 348 7.46 -17.55 4.53
CA PHE A 348 7.58 -17.53 3.08
C PHE A 348 9.03 -17.64 2.65
N VAL A 349 9.26 -18.34 1.55
CA VAL A 349 10.53 -18.33 0.81
C VAL A 349 10.22 -18.36 -0.67
N THR A 350 10.72 -17.39 -1.43
CA THR A 350 10.71 -17.45 -2.90
C THR A 350 11.87 -18.32 -3.39
N GLU A 351 11.58 -19.51 -3.93
CA GLU A 351 12.60 -20.40 -4.52
C GLU A 351 12.93 -19.99 -5.96
N THR A 352 11.94 -19.49 -6.69
CA THR A 352 12.10 -18.95 -8.05
C THR A 352 11.37 -17.61 -8.13
N ALA A 353 12.07 -16.57 -8.60
CA ALA A 353 11.51 -15.22 -8.68
C ALA A 353 10.17 -15.20 -9.41
N ILE A 354 9.21 -14.49 -8.80
CA ILE A 354 7.87 -14.27 -9.30
C ILE A 354 7.96 -13.19 -10.37
N ARG A 355 7.71 -13.54 -11.63
CA ARG A 355 7.84 -12.61 -12.75
C ARG A 355 6.48 -12.10 -13.19
N TYR A 356 6.40 -10.79 -13.31
CA TYR A 356 5.32 -10.09 -13.97
C TYR A 356 5.81 -9.53 -15.31
N THR A 357 4.95 -9.62 -16.31
CA THR A 357 5.09 -8.86 -17.56
C THR A 357 4.13 -7.69 -17.54
N GLU A 358 4.51 -6.59 -18.19
CA GLU A 358 3.67 -5.40 -18.27
C GLU A 358 2.22 -5.70 -18.69
N GLY A 359 1.27 -5.25 -17.88
CA GLY A 359 -0.17 -5.38 -18.16
C GLY A 359 -0.82 -6.69 -17.71
N GLU A 360 -0.06 -7.66 -17.22
CA GLU A 360 -0.62 -8.89 -16.65
C GLU A 360 -0.95 -8.71 -15.16
N SER A 361 -2.11 -9.22 -14.72
CA SER A 361 -2.52 -9.19 -13.31
C SER A 361 -1.93 -10.34 -12.49
N CYS A 362 -1.54 -11.43 -13.14
CA CYS A 362 -1.00 -12.64 -12.52
C CYS A 362 0.46 -12.87 -12.97
N PRO A 363 1.33 -13.44 -12.11
CA PRO A 363 2.68 -13.81 -12.53
C PRO A 363 2.67 -14.83 -13.65
N VAL A 364 3.63 -14.70 -14.57
CA VAL A 364 3.84 -15.65 -15.68
C VAL A 364 4.88 -16.73 -15.36
N GLN A 365 5.53 -16.65 -14.19
CA GLN A 365 6.39 -17.69 -13.66
C GLN A 365 6.71 -17.37 -12.20
N GLY A 366 7.04 -18.38 -11.41
CA GLY A 366 7.56 -18.19 -10.05
C GLY A 366 7.28 -19.38 -9.17
N ARG A 367 7.96 -19.44 -8.03
CA ARG A 367 7.70 -20.46 -7.01
C ARG A 367 7.92 -19.92 -5.62
N ILE A 368 6.91 -20.03 -4.78
CA ILE A 368 6.96 -19.73 -3.35
C ILE A 368 6.83 -21.04 -2.58
N VAL A 369 7.50 -21.13 -1.43
CA VAL A 369 7.29 -22.17 -0.43
C VAL A 369 6.83 -21.54 0.87
N ILE A 370 5.71 -22.04 1.39
CA ILE A 370 5.11 -21.64 2.68
C ILE A 370 5.40 -22.74 3.70
N ASN A 371 5.89 -22.35 4.87
CA ASN A 371 6.23 -23.22 6.01
C ASN A 371 7.18 -24.38 5.67
N GLY A 372 7.90 -24.27 4.55
CA GLY A 372 8.81 -25.28 4.04
C GLY A 372 8.15 -26.51 3.41
N ASN A 373 6.81 -26.61 3.38
CA ASN A 373 6.09 -27.82 2.94
C ASN A 373 4.98 -27.58 1.91
N THR A 374 4.55 -26.33 1.72
CA THR A 374 3.52 -25.94 0.76
C THR A 374 4.16 -25.20 -0.40
N GLY A 375 4.15 -25.78 -1.60
CA GLY A 375 4.62 -25.10 -2.81
C GLY A 375 3.48 -24.36 -3.50
N VAL A 376 3.75 -23.13 -3.94
CA VAL A 376 2.88 -22.32 -4.81
C VAL A 376 3.66 -22.07 -6.09
N ASP A 377 3.24 -22.70 -7.18
CA ASP A 377 3.88 -22.60 -8.49
C ASP A 377 3.02 -21.72 -9.41
N PHE A 378 3.60 -20.62 -9.91
CA PHE A 378 2.96 -19.76 -10.92
C PHE A 378 3.40 -20.20 -12.31
N ASN A 379 2.42 -20.48 -13.17
CA ASN A 379 2.65 -21.04 -14.49
C ASN A 379 2.59 -19.97 -15.59
N ASN A 380 3.23 -20.24 -16.73
CA ASN A 380 3.29 -19.31 -17.87
C ASN A 380 1.96 -19.11 -18.60
N ASP A 381 0.94 -19.92 -18.30
CA ASP A 381 -0.42 -19.73 -18.79
C ASP A 381 -1.31 -18.93 -17.80
N GLY A 382 -0.74 -18.44 -16.70
CA GLY A 382 -1.46 -17.70 -15.65
C GLY A 382 -2.14 -18.60 -14.61
N SER A 383 -2.05 -19.92 -14.75
CA SER A 383 -2.56 -20.84 -13.72
C SER A 383 -1.64 -20.89 -12.50
N VAL A 384 -2.20 -21.30 -11.36
CA VAL A 384 -1.47 -21.45 -10.10
C VAL A 384 -1.70 -22.84 -9.54
N ASP A 385 -0.61 -23.53 -9.20
CA ASP A 385 -0.66 -24.85 -8.56
C ASP A 385 -0.22 -24.76 -7.10
N ILE A 386 -1.05 -25.27 -6.20
CA ILE A 386 -0.77 -25.39 -4.77
C ILE A 386 -0.50 -26.84 -4.45
N THR A 387 0.71 -27.14 -3.97
CA THR A 387 1.12 -28.50 -3.63
C THR A 387 1.46 -28.64 -2.16
N VAL A 388 0.77 -29.53 -1.45
CA VAL A 388 1.03 -29.89 -0.04
C VAL A 388 1.32 -31.38 0.05
N GLY A 389 2.57 -31.74 0.29
CA GLY A 389 3.01 -33.14 0.28
C GLY A 389 2.86 -33.79 -1.09
N SER A 390 1.85 -34.64 -1.27
CA SER A 390 1.54 -35.32 -2.55
C SER A 390 0.24 -34.86 -3.20
N GLU A 391 -0.46 -33.92 -2.57
CA GLU A 391 -1.71 -33.37 -3.08
C GLU A 391 -1.42 -32.06 -3.82
N THR A 392 -2.03 -31.90 -4.98
CA THR A 392 -1.96 -30.67 -5.78
C THR A 392 -3.37 -30.20 -6.09
N GLN A 393 -3.62 -28.91 -5.84
CA GLN A 393 -4.82 -28.19 -6.26
C GLN A 393 -4.41 -27.15 -7.29
N SER A 394 -5.15 -27.06 -8.38
CA SER A 394 -4.86 -26.16 -9.50
C SER A 394 -5.96 -25.11 -9.62
N PHE A 395 -5.55 -23.88 -9.84
CA PHE A 395 -6.41 -22.71 -10.07
C PHE A 395 -6.14 -22.19 -11.48
N ALA A 396 -7.18 -21.79 -12.20
CA ALA A 396 -7.06 -21.29 -13.56
C ALA A 396 -6.43 -19.89 -13.62
N SER A 397 -6.49 -19.13 -12.52
CA SER A 397 -5.88 -17.81 -12.40
C SER A 397 -5.48 -17.49 -10.95
N CYS A 398 -4.67 -16.44 -10.77
CA CYS A 398 -4.43 -15.84 -9.46
C CYS A 398 -5.72 -15.35 -8.79
N ASP A 399 -6.64 -14.76 -9.56
CA ASP A 399 -7.91 -14.25 -9.02
C ASP A 399 -8.73 -15.38 -8.38
N GLU A 400 -8.76 -16.57 -9.01
CA GLU A 400 -9.44 -17.74 -8.44
C GLU A 400 -8.76 -18.21 -7.14
N LEU A 401 -7.42 -18.18 -7.06
CA LEU A 401 -6.71 -18.50 -5.81
C LEU A 401 -6.98 -17.48 -4.70
N PHE A 402 -6.95 -16.18 -5.02
CA PHE A 402 -7.12 -15.14 -4.02
C PHE A 402 -8.54 -15.08 -3.46
N SER A 403 -9.53 -15.44 -4.28
CA SER A 403 -10.94 -15.61 -3.86
C SER A 403 -11.18 -16.71 -2.81
N ASP A 404 -10.22 -17.61 -2.56
CA ASP A 404 -10.39 -18.74 -1.64
C ASP A 404 -10.33 -18.34 -0.15
N CYS A 405 -9.81 -17.15 0.15
CA CYS A 405 -9.64 -16.65 1.52
C CYS A 405 -9.62 -15.11 1.49
N GLU A 406 -10.65 -14.50 0.91
CA GLU A 406 -10.77 -13.04 0.90
C GLU A 406 -11.18 -12.54 2.28
N VAL A 407 -10.59 -11.41 2.70
CA VAL A 407 -11.03 -10.70 3.91
C VAL A 407 -12.49 -10.28 3.79
N GLU A 408 -13.04 -10.21 2.57
CA GLU A 408 -14.45 -9.94 2.26
C GLU A 408 -14.67 -10.02 0.72
N ASP A 409 -15.54 -10.92 0.27
CA ASP A 409 -15.89 -11.22 -1.14
C ASP A 409 -17.07 -10.35 -1.66
N ASP A 410 -17.51 -9.33 -0.91
CA ASP A 410 -18.67 -8.49 -1.28
C ASP A 410 -18.28 -7.14 -1.93
N PHE A 411 -16.99 -6.85 -2.13
CA PHE A 411 -16.51 -5.53 -2.59
C PHE A 411 -16.64 -5.26 -4.10
N VAL A 412 -17.08 -6.22 -4.94
CA VAL A 412 -17.02 -6.05 -6.41
C VAL A 412 -18.39 -6.14 -7.12
N ASP A 413 -19.48 -6.50 -6.42
CA ASP A 413 -20.78 -6.77 -7.06
C ASP A 413 -21.97 -5.96 -6.47
N LEU A 414 -21.80 -4.64 -6.24
CA LEU A 414 -22.91 -3.70 -6.00
C LEU A 414 -23.03 -2.57 -7.04
#